data_AF-A0A495ZWT1-F1
#
_entry.id   AF-A0A495ZWT1-F1
#
_cell.length_a   1.000
_cell.length_b   1.000
_cell.length_c   1.000
_cell.angle_alpha   90.00
_cell.angle_beta   90.00
_cell.angle_gamma   90.00
#
_symmetry.space_group_name_H-M   'P 1'
#
loop_
_entity.id
_entity.type
_entity.pdbx_description
1 polymer ?
#
loop_
_entity_poly.entity_id
_entity_poly.type
_entity_poly.pdbx_seq_one_letter_code
_entity_poly.pdbx_strand_id
1 'polypeptide(L)'
;MYSHRLLVWLLGLSIPCFLCLSYIFERGQLIKWTLESCAGLLYQGWIITGFCFLVLTSVLRKYKASKLVVFSFLMPVSGVLFSSLLLDEKLTTDVLGGTALVAAGIYLVNKQR
;
A
#
# COMPACT_ATOMS: atom_id res chain seq x y z
N MET A 1 8.23 -9.93 -21.20
CA MET A 1 9.04 -10.39 -20.05
C MET A 1 8.07 -10.90 -18.99
N TYR A 2 8.16 -12.16 -18.56
CA TYR A 2 7.10 -12.91 -17.89
C TYR A 2 6.66 -12.35 -16.51
N SER A 3 5.71 -11.42 -16.50
CA SER A 3 5.18 -10.77 -15.28
C SER A 3 4.62 -11.74 -14.24
N HIS A 4 4.13 -12.91 -14.66
CA HIS A 4 3.65 -13.94 -13.74
C HIS A 4 4.77 -14.59 -12.92
N ARG A 5 6.02 -14.64 -13.43
CA ARG A 5 7.14 -15.26 -12.70
C ARG A 5 7.61 -14.38 -11.54
N LEU A 6 7.56 -13.06 -11.68
CA LEU A 6 7.91 -12.12 -10.61
C LEU A 6 6.89 -12.17 -9.47
N LEU A 7 5.60 -12.27 -9.80
CA LEU A 7 4.52 -12.45 -8.83
C LEU A 7 4.69 -13.73 -8.02
N VAL A 8 4.95 -14.85 -8.70
CA VAL A 8 5.15 -16.15 -8.04
C VAL A 8 6.37 -16.10 -7.12
N TRP A 9 7.45 -15.45 -7.52
CA TRP A 9 8.64 -15.28 -6.67
C TRP A 9 8.39 -14.36 -5.48
N LEU A 10 7.73 -13.21 -5.67
CA LEU A 10 7.45 -12.26 -4.60
C LEU A 10 6.47 -12.84 -3.56
N LEU A 11 5.39 -13.47 -4.04
CA LEU A 11 4.39 -14.11 -3.19
C LEU A 11 4.97 -15.36 -2.51
N GLY A 12 5.70 -16.18 -3.28
CA GLY A 12 6.34 -17.39 -2.79
C GLY A 12 7.44 -17.13 -1.75
N LEU A 13 8.19 -16.05 -1.86
CA LEU A 13 9.18 -15.64 -0.85
C LEU A 13 8.53 -14.99 0.38
N SER A 14 7.41 -14.30 0.21
CA SER A 14 6.70 -13.64 1.30
C SER A 14 6.08 -14.65 2.28
N ILE A 15 5.55 -15.78 1.80
CA ILE A 15 4.92 -16.82 2.63
C ILE A 15 5.85 -17.37 3.72
N PRO A 16 7.06 -17.90 3.42
CA PRO A 16 7.97 -18.41 4.45
C PRO A 16 8.49 -17.30 5.36
N CYS A 17 8.69 -16.09 4.83
CA CYS A 17 9.09 -14.94 5.63
C CYS A 17 8.02 -14.57 6.66
N PHE A 18 6.76 -14.45 6.24
CA PHE A 18 5.62 -14.18 7.12
C PHE A 18 5.38 -15.30 8.13
N LEU A 19 5.54 -16.57 7.73
CA LEU A 19 5.45 -17.71 8.66
C LEU A 19 6.55 -17.66 9.73
N CYS A 20 7.79 -17.38 9.35
CA CYS A 20 8.89 -17.21 10.30
C CYS A 20 8.64 -16.02 11.25
N LEU A 21 8.19 -14.88 10.73
CA LEU A 21 7.90 -13.70 11.55
C LEU A 21 6.71 -13.95 12.50
N SER A 22 5.61 -14.53 12.02
CA SER A 22 4.46 -14.90 12.87
C SER A 22 4.90 -15.90 13.96
N TYR A 23 5.75 -16.88 13.62
CA TYR A 23 6.30 -17.82 14.60
C TYR A 23 7.23 -17.18 15.65
N ILE A 24 7.81 -16.01 15.38
CA ILE A 24 8.66 -15.27 16.32
C ILE A 24 7.83 -14.27 17.15
N PHE A 25 6.95 -13.51 16.50
CA PHE A 25 6.21 -12.39 17.12
C PHE A 25 4.87 -12.80 17.76
N GLU A 26 4.16 -13.76 17.17
CA GLU A 26 2.81 -14.15 17.60
C GLU A 26 2.79 -15.39 18.52
N ARG A 27 3.93 -15.75 19.13
CA ARG A 27 4.01 -16.84 20.12
C ARG A 27 3.10 -16.52 21.33
N GLY A 28 1.84 -16.95 21.25
CA GLY A 28 0.87 -16.87 22.34
C GLY A 28 -0.41 -16.08 22.04
N GLN A 29 -0.56 -15.50 20.84
CA GLN A 29 -1.83 -14.85 20.46
C GLN A 29 -2.79 -15.90 19.89
N LEU A 30 -3.91 -16.15 20.58
CA LEU A 30 -4.98 -16.98 20.03
C LEU A 30 -5.57 -16.26 18.82
N ILE A 31 -5.46 -16.86 17.63
CA ILE A 31 -6.09 -16.36 16.41
C ILE A 31 -7.60 -16.33 16.66
N LYS A 32 -8.12 -15.14 16.96
CA LYS A 32 -9.55 -14.91 17.08
C LYS A 32 -10.13 -14.82 15.68
N TRP A 33 -10.72 -15.91 15.22
CA TRP A 33 -11.45 -15.95 13.96
C TRP A 33 -12.76 -15.20 14.10
N THR A 34 -12.68 -13.87 14.11
CA THR A 34 -13.84 -12.99 14.07
C THR A 34 -14.22 -12.70 12.62
N LEU A 35 -15.52 -12.49 12.35
CA LEU A 35 -16.02 -12.13 11.03
C LEU A 35 -15.30 -10.90 10.45
N GLU A 36 -14.94 -9.94 11.29
CA GLU A 36 -14.17 -8.75 10.92
C GLU A 36 -12.78 -9.09 10.39
N SER A 37 -12.05 -10.02 11.03
CA SER A 37 -10.73 -10.45 10.59
C SER A 37 -10.81 -11.19 9.25
N CYS A 38 -11.84 -12.02 9.06
CA CYS A 38 -12.07 -12.71 7.79
C CYS A 38 -12.41 -11.72 6.66
N ALA A 39 -13.29 -10.75 6.93
CA ALA A 39 -13.63 -9.68 5.99
C ALA A 39 -12.42 -8.81 5.64
N GLY A 40 -11.59 -8.47 6.63
CA GLY A 40 -10.33 -7.75 6.44
C GLY A 40 -9.34 -8.51 5.56
N LEU A 41 -9.17 -9.82 5.78
CA LEU A 41 -8.31 -10.67 4.96
C LEU A 41 -8.81 -10.74 3.50
N LEU A 42 -10.12 -10.89 3.29
CA LEU A 42 -10.71 -10.89 1.96
C LEU A 42 -10.53 -9.53 1.27
N TYR A 43 -10.75 -8.42 1.99
CA TYR A 43 -10.54 -7.08 1.47
C TYR A 43 -9.08 -6.84 1.08
N GLN A 44 -8.13 -7.19 1.95
CA GLN A 44 -6.69 -7.03 1.71
C GLN A 44 -6.18 -7.91 0.57
N GLY A 45 -6.59 -9.18 0.55
CA GLY A 45 -6.11 -10.16 -0.43
C GLY A 45 -6.76 -9.97 -1.80
N TRP A 46 -8.08 -9.98 -1.85
CA TRP A 46 -8.81 -9.99 -3.12
C TRP A 46 -8.94 -8.59 -3.73
N ILE A 47 -9.39 -7.64 -2.92
CA ILE A 47 -9.70 -6.28 -3.41
C ILE A 47 -8.41 -5.46 -3.51
N ILE A 48 -7.65 -5.31 -2.43
CA ILE A 48 -6.42 -4.51 -2.47
C ILE A 48 -5.38 -5.21 -3.34
N THR A 49 -4.91 -6.41 -2.97
CA THR A 49 -3.80 -7.04 -3.69
C THR A 49 -4.19 -7.46 -5.11
N GLY A 50 -5.35 -8.11 -5.30
CA GLY A 50 -5.80 -8.53 -6.62
C GLY A 50 -6.11 -7.36 -7.56
N PHE A 51 -7.12 -6.56 -7.23
CA PHE A 51 -7.58 -5.48 -8.12
C PHE A 51 -6.54 -4.36 -8.27
N CYS A 52 -5.89 -3.91 -7.19
CA CYS A 52 -4.86 -2.87 -7.31
C CYS A 52 -3.70 -3.32 -8.19
N PHE A 53 -3.27 -4.59 -8.09
CA PHE A 53 -2.20 -5.10 -8.94
C PHE A 53 -2.64 -5.22 -10.42
N LEU A 54 -3.88 -5.63 -10.70
CA LEU A 54 -4.41 -5.63 -12.07
C LEU A 54 -4.46 -4.22 -12.67
N VAL A 55 -4.91 -3.23 -11.89
CA VAL A 55 -4.91 -1.82 -12.31
C VAL A 55 -3.48 -1.33 -12.50
N LEU A 56 -2.59 -1.57 -11.53
CA LEU A 56 -1.19 -1.14 -11.58
C LEU A 56 -0.46 -1.71 -12.79
N THR A 57 -0.61 -3.00 -13.06
CA THR A 57 -0.01 -3.65 -14.25
C THR A 57 -0.61 -3.15 -15.55
N SER A 58 -1.86 -2.73 -15.56
CA SER A 58 -2.50 -2.10 -16.73
C SER A 58 -1.99 -0.69 -16.95
N VAL A 59 -1.79 0.09 -15.89
CA VAL A 59 -1.20 1.45 -15.95
C VAL A 59 0.28 1.38 -16.34
N LEU A 60 1.04 0.43 -15.80
CA LEU A 60 2.45 0.15 -16.18
C LEU A 60 2.60 -0.16 -17.67
N ARG A 61 1.61 -0.84 -18.27
CA ARG A 61 1.61 -1.14 -19.70
C ARG A 61 1.33 0.09 -20.57
N LYS A 62 0.60 1.08 -20.05
CA LYS A 62 0.13 2.25 -20.81
C LYS A 62 0.96 3.52 -20.56
N TYR A 63 1.64 3.62 -19.41
CA TYR A 63 2.40 4.80 -18.99
C TYR A 63 3.82 4.45 -18.57
N LYS A 64 4.80 5.29 -18.96
CA LYS A 64 6.20 5.17 -18.54
C LYS A 64 6.30 5.22 -17.01
N ALA A 65 7.15 4.38 -16.41
CA ALA A 65 7.31 4.22 -14.96
C ALA A 65 7.41 5.53 -14.15
N SER A 66 7.98 6.60 -14.73
CA SER A 66 8.04 7.92 -14.07
C SER A 66 6.67 8.51 -13.71
N LYS A 67 5.61 8.26 -14.50
CA LYS A 67 4.25 8.78 -14.20
C LYS A 67 3.61 8.06 -13.00
N LEU A 68 3.97 6.80 -12.79
CA LEU A 68 3.45 5.98 -11.69
C LEU A 68 4.04 6.37 -10.33
N VAL A 69 5.32 6.78 -10.32
CA VAL A 69 5.97 7.29 -9.12
C VAL A 69 5.27 8.56 -8.62
N VAL A 70 4.87 9.47 -9.51
CA VAL A 70 4.07 10.66 -9.15
C VAL A 70 2.73 10.29 -8.51
N PHE A 71 2.07 9.23 -8.99
CA PHE A 71 0.83 8.73 -8.39
C PHE A 71 1.05 8.12 -7.00
N SER A 72 2.19 7.47 -6.77
CA SER A 72 2.55 6.92 -5.46
C SER A 72 2.75 8.02 -4.42
N PHE A 73 3.19 9.21 -4.83
CA PHE A 73 3.25 10.36 -3.94
C PHE A 73 1.87 10.99 -3.65
N LEU A 74 0.86 10.75 -4.50
CA LEU A 74 -0.51 11.20 -4.23
C LEU A 74 -1.21 10.30 -3.20
N MET A 75 -0.83 9.02 -3.10
CA MET A 75 -1.39 8.09 -2.10
C MET A 75 -1.36 8.63 -0.67
N PRO A 76 -0.23 9.04 -0.08
CA PRO A 76 -0.20 9.55 1.30
C PRO A 76 -1.05 10.81 1.48
N VAL A 77 -1.05 11.73 0.51
CA VAL A 77 -1.90 12.95 0.55
C VAL A 77 -3.37 12.57 0.54
N SER A 78 -3.78 11.68 -0.37
CA SER A 78 -5.15 11.17 -0.40
C SER A 78 -5.51 10.41 0.89
N GLY A 79 -4.57 9.65 1.46
CA GLY A 79 -4.76 8.93 2.71
C GLY A 79 -5.03 9.86 3.89
N VAL A 80 -4.27 10.96 4.00
CA VAL A 80 -4.50 11.99 5.03
C VAL A 80 -5.83 12.72 4.82
N LEU A 81 -6.17 13.06 3.57
CA LEU A 81 -7.46 13.67 3.25
C LEU A 81 -8.64 12.76 3.59
N PHE A 82 -8.58 11.49 3.19
CA PHE A 82 -9.62 10.51 3.52
C PHE A 82 -9.66 10.19 5.02
N SER A 83 -8.53 10.18 5.71
CA SER A 83 -8.47 10.03 7.17
C SER A 83 -9.17 11.20 7.86
N SER A 84 -8.89 12.45 7.46
CA SER A 84 -9.60 13.62 7.99
C SER A 84 -11.11 13.60 7.71
N LEU A 85 -11.52 13.12 6.53
CA LEU A 85 -12.92 13.15 6.08
C LEU A 85 -13.76 11.99 6.64
N LEU A 86 -13.19 10.78 6.73
CA LEU A 86 -13.91 9.57 7.14
C LEU A 86 -13.84 9.30 8.65
N LEU A 87 -12.71 9.63 9.29
CA LEU A 87 -12.50 9.38 10.72
C LEU A 87 -12.77 10.62 11.59
N ASP A 88 -12.99 11.80 11.00
CA ASP A 88 -13.09 13.10 11.69
C ASP A 88 -11.93 13.35 12.69
N GLU A 89 -10.77 12.73 12.43
CA GLU A 89 -9.63 12.86 13.32
C GLU A 89 -9.01 14.25 13.20
N LYS A 90 -8.69 14.84 14.37
CA LYS A 90 -7.94 16.09 14.43
C LYS A 90 -6.57 15.88 13.82
N LEU A 91 -6.38 16.44 12.62
CA LEU A 91 -5.10 16.46 11.93
C LEU A 91 -4.04 17.06 12.85
N THR A 92 -3.19 16.19 13.38
CA THR A 92 -2.06 16.60 14.22
C THR A 92 -1.03 17.31 13.34
N THR A 93 -0.33 18.29 13.92
CA THR A 93 0.70 19.08 13.22
C THR A 93 1.76 18.22 12.54
N ASP A 94 2.07 17.04 13.10
CA ASP A 94 3.00 16.08 12.52
C ASP A 94 2.51 15.50 11.18
N VAL A 95 1.21 15.18 11.08
CA VAL A 95 0.59 14.65 9.85
C VAL A 95 0.57 15.73 8.77
N LEU A 96 0.25 16.97 9.16
CA LEU A 96 0.31 18.13 8.27
C LEU A 96 1.75 18.37 7.76
N GLY A 97 2.74 18.31 8.66
CA GLY A 97 4.15 18.46 8.32
C GLY A 97 4.66 17.36 7.38
N GLY A 98 4.31 16.11 7.66
CA GLY A 98 4.63 14.98 6.78
C GLY A 98 4.00 15.11 5.40
N THR A 99 2.73 15.51 5.33
CA THR A 99 2.01 15.74 4.06
C THR A 99 2.63 16.87 3.26
N ALA A 100 3.02 17.97 3.92
CA ALA A 100 3.71 19.09 3.30
C ALA A 100 5.09 18.68 2.74
N LEU A 101 5.83 17.84 3.48
CA LEU A 101 7.13 17.34 3.05
C LEU A 101 7.00 16.43 1.81
N VAL A 102 5.96 15.59 1.75
CA VAL A 102 5.66 14.79 0.56
C VAL A 102 5.30 15.70 -0.62
N ALA A 103 4.45 16.71 -0.41
CA ALA A 103 4.09 17.67 -1.45
C ALA A 103 5.32 18.42 -1.99
N ALA A 104 6.26 18.80 -1.11
CA ALA A 104 7.53 19.40 -1.50
C ALA A 104 8.40 18.44 -2.32
N GLY A 105 8.47 17.15 -1.94
CA GLY A 105 9.15 16.11 -2.70
C GLY A 105 8.59 15.92 -4.11
N ILE A 106 7.25 15.93 -4.26
CA ILE A 106 6.58 15.88 -5.57
C ILE A 106 6.99 17.07 -6.42
N TYR A 107 6.93 18.27 -5.85
CA TYR A 107 7.29 19.50 -6.56
C TYR A 107 8.73 19.46 -7.06
N LEU A 108 9.66 19.00 -6.23
CA LEU A 108 11.09 18.94 -6.55
C LEU A 108 11.39 17.90 -7.66
N VAL A 109 10.77 16.72 -7.59
CA VAL A 109 10.90 15.66 -8.61
C VAL A 109 10.25 16.07 -9.93
N ASN A 110 9.08 16.71 -9.88
CA ASN A 110 8.38 17.17 -11.08
C ASN A 110 9.07 18.37 -11.75
N LYS A 111 9.84 19.15 -10.98
CA LYS A 111 10.64 20.28 -11.48
C LYS A 111 11.93 19.85 -12.21
N GLN A 112 12.43 18.63 -11.99
CA GLN A 112 13.62 18.10 -12.69
C GLN A 112 13.32 17.44 -14.04
N ARG A 113 12.23 17.86 -14.71
CA ARG A 113 11.93 17.49 -16.10
C ARG A 113 11.74 18.72 -16.98
#